data_AF-A0A6J1BXE8-F1
#
_entry.id   AF-A0A6J1BXE8-F1
#
_cell.length_a   1.000
_cell.length_b   1.000
_cell.length_c   1.000
_cell.angle_alpha   90.00
_cell.angle_beta   90.00
_cell.angle_gamma   90.00
#
_symmetry.space_group_name_H-M   'P 1'
#
loop_
_entity.id
_entity.type
_entity.pdbx_description
1 polymer ?
#
loop_
_entity_poly.entity_id
_entity_poly.type
_entity_poly.pdbx_seq_one_letter_code
_entity_poly.pdbx_strand_id
1 'polypeptide(L)'
;MGTVEVLVAQIQGLSSTAGDISRLHTLLKQSEELLHTDTASLPSALTQLDASKHSLGYLYVLEACTSGPISQEQSSSTVLTISRFISSCNPEQIRLAPEKFVSVCKRLKEQVLLLEAPLRGVAPLLTAIRKLQTSSEHLTTLHPEFLLLCVLAKCYKAGRSILDNDILEVDQPRDLFLYCYYGGMICIGLKLFHKALELLHNVVTAPMPTINAIAVEAYKKYILVSLIYNGQFSTSLPKYTSSVAQRNLKNFCQPYIELANSYSTGNITELDTALQTNKEKFESDNNLGLVNQVVSSMYKRNIQRLTQTYLTLSLQDIANTVKLNSPKEAEMHVLQMIQDGEIFATINQKDGMVRFLEDSEQYKSSKMIEHIDSSIRRIMTLAKKLTTMDENISSDPLYLAKAGRERQRFDYDDFDSVPQKFNV
;
A
#
# COMPACT_ATOMS: atom_id res chain seq x y z
N MET A 1 14.57 35.41 30.10
CA MET A 1 13.67 35.14 28.97
C MET A 1 14.43 35.50 27.70
N GLY A 2 14.79 34.51 26.89
CA GLY A 2 15.60 34.73 25.68
C GLY A 2 14.73 35.24 24.54
N THR A 3 15.25 36.19 23.77
CA THR A 3 14.63 36.64 22.52
C THR A 3 14.90 35.62 21.39
N VAL A 4 14.10 35.64 20.32
CA VAL A 4 14.31 34.78 19.14
C VAL A 4 15.70 34.97 18.54
N GLU A 5 16.26 36.18 18.60
CA GLU A 5 17.63 36.48 18.14
C GLU A 5 18.71 35.70 18.92
N VAL A 6 18.56 35.59 20.24
CA VAL A 6 19.48 34.80 21.08
C VAL A 6 19.38 33.33 20.72
N LEU A 7 18.17 32.83 20.44
CA LEU A 7 17.97 31.46 20.01
C LEU A 7 18.62 31.17 18.65
N VAL A 8 18.52 32.10 17.69
CA VAL A 8 19.21 31.97 16.38
C VAL A 8 20.72 31.88 16.56
N ALA A 9 21.31 32.75 17.39
CA ALA A 9 22.75 32.70 17.68
C ALA A 9 23.17 31.38 18.34
N GLN A 10 22.34 30.84 19.25
CA GLN A 10 22.57 29.53 19.86
C GLN A 10 22.47 28.38 18.86
N ILE A 11 21.50 28.43 17.95
CA ILE A 11 21.36 27.45 16.86
C ILE A 11 22.62 27.47 15.98
N GLN A 12 23.09 28.65 15.58
CA GLN A 12 24.31 28.79 14.76
C GLN A 12 25.56 28.26 15.48
N GLY A 13 25.70 28.55 16.78
CA GLY A 13 26.84 28.10 17.57
C GLY A 13 26.87 26.61 17.90
N LEU A 14 25.70 25.97 18.03
CA LEU A 14 25.58 24.58 18.52
C LEU A 14 25.27 23.54 17.42
N SER A 15 25.36 23.91 16.15
CA SER A 15 25.06 22.99 15.02
C SER A 15 26.29 22.30 14.42
N SER A 16 27.45 22.36 15.08
CA SER A 16 28.74 21.92 14.53
C SER A 16 29.11 20.47 14.88
N THR A 17 28.88 20.02 16.12
CA THR A 17 29.26 18.68 16.60
C THR A 17 28.06 17.91 17.16
N ALA A 18 28.15 16.57 17.23
CA ALA A 18 27.08 15.74 17.78
C ALA A 18 26.76 16.05 19.27
N GLY A 19 27.78 16.41 20.06
CA GLY A 19 27.62 16.84 21.44
C GLY A 19 26.88 18.17 21.55
N ASP A 20 27.23 19.12 20.67
CA ASP A 20 26.56 20.41 20.61
C ASP A 20 25.11 20.30 20.12
N ILE A 21 24.85 19.45 19.13
CA ILE A 21 23.49 19.18 18.61
C ILE A 21 22.61 18.57 19.70
N SER A 22 23.17 17.71 20.55
CA SER A 22 22.43 17.13 21.69
C SER A 22 22.04 18.21 22.71
N ARG A 23 22.96 19.14 23.01
CA ARG A 23 22.69 20.30 23.88
C ARG A 23 21.65 21.24 23.25
N LEU A 24 21.77 21.48 21.94
CA LEU A 24 20.84 22.28 21.17
C LEU A 24 19.43 21.69 21.22
N HIS A 25 19.30 20.36 21.08
CA HIS A 25 18.01 19.68 21.17
C HIS A 25 17.33 19.91 22.53
N THR A 26 18.07 19.82 23.64
CA THR A 26 17.55 20.13 24.98
C THR A 26 17.10 21.59 25.09
N LEU A 27 17.89 22.54 24.58
CA LEU A 27 17.55 23.97 24.60
C LEU A 27 16.30 24.29 23.76
N LEU A 28 16.18 23.69 22.57
CA LEU A 28 15.04 23.87 21.67
C LEU A 28 13.74 23.35 22.30
N LYS A 29 13.79 22.20 22.99
CA LYS A 29 12.65 21.69 23.77
C LYS A 29 12.23 22.64 24.89
N GLN A 30 13.18 23.27 25.57
CA GLN A 30 12.88 24.26 26.61
C GLN A 30 12.35 25.59 26.06
N SER A 31 12.65 25.90 24.79
CA SER A 31 12.30 27.18 24.15
C SER A 31 11.04 27.10 23.27
N GLU A 32 10.30 25.99 23.32
CA GLU A 32 9.16 25.73 22.45
C GLU A 32 8.01 26.72 22.67
N GLU A 33 7.72 27.07 23.92
CA GLU A 33 6.69 28.06 24.26
C GLU A 33 7.04 29.46 23.72
N LEU A 34 8.33 29.82 23.72
CA LEU A 34 8.80 31.09 23.15
C LEU A 34 8.59 31.14 21.63
N LEU A 35 8.86 30.04 20.93
CA LEU A 35 8.66 29.94 19.49
C LEU A 35 7.19 30.08 19.10
N HIS A 36 6.26 29.59 19.92
CA HIS A 36 4.82 29.71 19.63
C HIS A 36 4.21 31.06 20.03
N THR A 37 4.89 31.86 20.86
CA THR A 37 4.39 33.17 21.31
C THR A 37 4.89 34.33 20.42
N ASP A 38 6.14 34.31 19.97
CA ASP A 38 6.71 35.35 19.10
C ASP A 38 6.77 34.91 17.62
N THR A 39 5.60 34.75 17.00
CA THR A 39 5.49 34.26 15.62
C THR A 39 5.89 35.28 14.54
N ALA A 40 5.92 36.57 14.88
CA ALA A 40 6.20 37.66 13.93
C ALA A 40 7.69 37.74 13.54
N SER A 41 8.60 37.34 14.44
CA SER A 41 10.05 37.39 14.21
C SER A 41 10.63 36.10 13.59
N LEU A 42 9.86 35.01 13.55
CA LEU A 42 10.35 33.71 13.05
C LEU A 42 10.69 33.69 11.54
N PRO A 43 9.96 34.37 10.64
CA PRO A 43 10.32 34.37 9.22
C PRO A 43 11.70 34.99 8.94
N SER A 44 12.09 36.01 9.70
CA SER A 44 13.44 36.60 9.61
C SER A 44 14.49 35.72 10.27
N ALA A 45 14.13 34.93 11.29
CA ALA A 45 15.03 33.91 11.83
C ALA A 45 15.36 32.83 10.79
N LEU A 46 14.39 32.39 9.98
CA LEU A 46 14.62 31.39 8.94
C LEU A 46 15.60 31.87 7.86
N THR A 47 15.67 33.16 7.54
CA THR A 47 16.61 33.68 6.55
C THR A 47 18.06 33.73 7.04
N GLN A 48 18.26 33.72 8.37
CA GLN A 48 19.58 33.71 9.01
C GLN A 48 20.12 32.28 9.22
N LEU A 49 19.30 31.26 9.01
CA LEU A 49 19.65 29.86 9.25
C LEU A 49 19.87 29.10 7.93
N ASP A 50 21.03 28.48 7.80
CA ASP A 50 21.29 27.49 6.75
C ASP A 50 20.54 26.18 7.04
N ALA A 51 19.65 25.77 6.14
CA ALA A 51 18.80 24.59 6.29
C ALA A 51 19.58 23.26 6.35
N SER A 52 20.78 23.18 5.78
CA SER A 52 21.63 21.97 5.75
C SER A 52 22.50 21.85 7.00
N LYS A 53 23.01 22.97 7.52
CA LYS A 53 23.88 23.01 8.71
C LYS A 53 23.07 23.03 10.00
N HIS A 54 22.01 23.83 10.03
CA HIS A 54 21.21 24.11 11.22
C HIS A 54 19.85 23.40 11.18
N SER A 55 19.77 22.22 10.55
CA SER A 55 18.50 21.54 10.25
C SER A 55 17.60 21.33 11.45
N LEU A 56 18.16 21.00 12.62
CA LEU A 56 17.38 20.81 13.85
C LEU A 56 16.73 22.13 14.32
N GLY A 57 17.52 23.21 14.43
CA GLY A 57 17.00 24.52 14.83
C GLY A 57 16.03 25.09 13.79
N TYR A 58 16.39 24.98 12.50
CA TYR A 58 15.53 25.39 11.39
C TYR A 58 14.19 24.65 11.43
N LEU A 59 14.18 23.35 11.74
CA LEU A 59 12.96 22.56 11.87
C LEU A 59 12.02 23.09 12.96
N TYR A 60 12.56 23.41 14.14
CA TYR A 60 11.76 23.96 15.24
C TYR A 60 11.15 25.31 14.88
N VAL A 61 11.92 26.21 14.26
CA VAL A 61 11.44 27.52 13.83
C VAL A 61 10.40 27.37 12.71
N LEU A 62 10.65 26.52 11.71
CA LEU A 62 9.74 26.28 10.60
C LEU A 62 8.42 25.65 11.05
N GLU A 63 8.46 24.71 11.98
CA GLU A 63 7.27 24.10 12.55
C GLU A 63 6.44 25.13 13.30
N ALA A 64 7.05 25.99 14.13
CA ALA A 64 6.37 27.09 14.79
C ALA A 64 5.81 28.14 13.80
N CYS A 65 6.53 28.48 12.72
CA CYS A 65 6.03 29.36 11.65
C CYS A 65 4.77 28.83 10.97
N THR A 66 4.63 27.50 10.92
CA THR A 66 3.63 26.83 10.10
C THR A 66 2.52 26.18 10.92
N SER A 67 2.58 26.27 12.26
CA SER A 67 1.55 25.72 13.15
C SER A 67 0.26 26.54 13.12
N GLY A 68 0.35 27.87 12.98
CA GLY A 68 -0.80 28.78 12.88
C GLY A 68 -1.61 28.67 11.59
N PRO A 69 -2.73 29.41 11.48
CA PRO A 69 -3.51 29.49 10.25
C PRO A 69 -2.71 30.24 9.17
N ILE A 70 -2.64 29.66 7.97
CA ILE A 70 -1.93 30.23 6.82
C ILE A 70 -2.98 30.68 5.81
N SER A 71 -2.92 31.93 5.37
CA SER A 71 -3.82 32.44 4.32
C SER A 71 -3.45 31.85 2.96
N GLN A 72 -4.42 31.77 2.05
CA GLN A 72 -4.20 31.22 0.70
C GLN A 72 -3.09 31.95 -0.07
N GLU A 73 -2.92 33.26 0.17
CA GLU A 73 -1.85 34.08 -0.41
C GLU A 73 -0.46 33.63 0.06
N GLN A 74 -0.34 33.22 1.32
CA GLN A 74 0.90 32.76 1.95
C GLN A 74 1.17 31.26 1.73
N SER A 75 0.16 30.49 1.30
CA SER A 75 0.31 29.06 1.05
C SER A 75 1.39 28.76 0.01
N SER A 76 1.45 29.55 -1.07
CA SER A 76 2.44 29.31 -2.13
C SER A 76 3.88 29.54 -1.68
N SER A 77 4.14 30.58 -0.88
CA SER A 77 5.47 30.83 -0.32
C SER A 77 5.83 29.78 0.73
N THR A 78 4.88 29.40 1.59
CA THR A 78 5.07 28.35 2.60
C THR A 78 5.43 27.00 1.97
N VAL A 79 4.71 26.60 0.91
CA VAL A 79 5.01 25.36 0.16
C VAL A 79 6.44 25.39 -0.37
N LEU A 80 6.90 26.53 -0.91
CA LEU A 80 8.27 26.67 -1.40
C LEU A 80 9.30 26.60 -0.26
N THR A 81 9.06 27.28 0.85
CA THR A 81 9.96 27.26 2.03
C THR A 81 10.10 25.85 2.58
N ILE A 82 8.99 25.14 2.80
CA ILE A 82 9.01 23.76 3.30
C ILE A 82 9.70 22.82 2.30
N SER A 83 9.39 22.93 1.00
CA SER A 83 10.00 22.07 -0.03
C SER A 83 11.52 22.26 -0.13
N ARG A 84 12.00 23.51 -0.03
CA ARG A 84 13.44 23.83 -0.01
C ARG A 84 14.11 23.26 1.24
N PHE A 85 13.47 23.39 2.40
CA PHE A 85 13.99 22.81 3.64
C PHE A 85 14.09 21.29 3.54
N ILE A 86 13.02 20.59 3.13
CA ILE A 86 13.03 19.12 2.95
C ILE A 86 14.14 18.70 1.99
N SER A 87 14.37 19.46 0.91
CA SER A 87 15.42 19.14 -0.07
C SER A 87 16.83 19.27 0.52
N SER A 88 17.07 20.25 1.38
CA SER A 88 18.42 20.61 1.87
C SER A 88 18.77 20.09 3.27
N CYS A 89 17.79 19.72 4.09
CA CYS A 89 18.02 19.35 5.50
C CYS A 89 18.89 18.09 5.67
N ASN A 90 19.64 18.05 6.78
CA ASN A 90 20.43 16.91 7.21
C ASN A 90 19.53 15.83 7.85
N PRO A 91 19.54 14.57 7.34
CA PRO A 91 18.74 13.47 7.88
C PRO A 91 19.00 13.13 9.35
N GLU A 92 20.25 13.17 9.81
CA GLU A 92 20.62 12.82 11.19
C GLU A 92 20.00 13.81 12.19
N GLN A 93 20.04 15.11 11.85
CA GLN A 93 19.47 16.15 12.69
C GLN A 93 17.94 16.10 12.74
N ILE A 94 17.26 15.90 11.61
CA ILE A 94 15.78 15.83 11.62
C ILE A 94 15.26 14.58 12.35
N ARG A 95 16.02 13.48 12.36
CA ARG A 95 15.68 12.25 13.08
C ARG A 95 15.76 12.41 14.61
N LEU A 96 16.37 13.48 15.13
CA LEU A 96 16.32 13.81 16.55
C LEU A 96 14.94 14.34 16.98
N ALA A 97 14.17 14.92 16.05
CA ALA A 97 12.83 15.46 16.30
C ALA A 97 11.84 15.02 15.19
N PRO A 98 11.60 13.70 15.01
CA PRO A 98 10.86 13.16 13.89
C PRO A 98 9.40 13.65 13.88
N GLU A 99 8.77 13.83 15.04
CA GLU A 99 7.39 14.32 15.14
C GLU A 99 7.21 15.73 14.55
N LYS A 100 8.18 16.64 14.80
CA LYS A 100 8.18 17.98 14.21
C LYS A 100 8.39 17.94 12.70
N PHE A 101 9.29 17.08 12.23
CA PHE A 101 9.51 16.91 10.79
C PHE A 101 8.24 16.38 10.09
N VAL A 102 7.56 15.42 10.72
CA VAL A 102 6.28 14.90 10.25
C VAL A 102 5.21 15.99 10.25
N SER A 103 5.13 16.82 11.29
CA SER A 103 4.21 17.97 11.37
C SER A 103 4.37 18.92 10.19
N VAL A 104 5.62 19.34 9.91
CA VAL A 104 5.95 20.21 8.76
C VAL A 104 5.57 19.57 7.42
N CYS A 105 5.83 18.26 7.25
CA CYS A 105 5.46 17.54 6.02
C CYS A 105 3.94 17.40 5.86
N LYS A 106 3.20 17.17 6.94
CA LYS A 106 1.72 17.17 6.92
C LYS A 106 1.18 18.55 6.59
N ARG A 107 1.80 19.60 7.11
CA ARG A 107 1.45 20.98 6.76
C ARG A 107 1.72 21.28 5.29
N LEU A 108 2.84 20.81 4.72
CA LEU A 108 3.07 20.89 3.27
C LEU A 108 1.93 20.27 2.48
N LYS A 109 1.49 19.06 2.85
CA LYS A 109 0.35 18.38 2.22
C LYS A 109 -0.91 19.25 2.30
N GLU A 110 -1.27 19.76 3.49
CA GLU A 110 -2.44 20.62 3.67
C GLU A 110 -2.38 21.86 2.76
N GLN A 111 -1.23 22.51 2.67
CA GLN A 111 -1.06 23.70 1.82
C GLN A 111 -1.16 23.40 0.32
N VAL A 112 -0.61 22.28 -0.16
CA VAL A 112 -0.75 21.91 -1.58
C VAL A 112 -2.16 21.47 -1.94
N LEU A 113 -2.92 20.92 -0.98
CA LEU A 113 -4.34 20.60 -1.17
C LEU A 113 -5.21 21.87 -1.20
N LEU A 114 -4.93 22.84 -0.31
CA LEU A 114 -5.60 24.15 -0.33
C LEU A 114 -5.37 24.91 -1.65
N LEU A 115 -4.20 24.74 -2.26
CA LEU A 115 -3.86 25.31 -3.57
C LEU A 115 -4.37 24.48 -4.76
N GLU A 116 -5.09 23.38 -4.52
CA GLU A 116 -5.55 22.43 -5.54
C GLU A 116 -4.41 21.89 -6.44
N ALA A 117 -3.18 21.86 -5.91
CA ALA A 117 -1.97 21.51 -6.64
C ALA A 117 -1.21 20.35 -5.97
N PRO A 118 -1.82 19.17 -5.75
CA PRO A 118 -1.24 18.06 -4.98
C PRO A 118 0.10 17.56 -5.56
N LEU A 119 0.30 17.71 -6.88
CA LEU A 119 1.54 17.35 -7.56
C LEU A 119 2.78 18.07 -6.97
N ARG A 120 2.63 19.31 -6.47
CA ARG A 120 3.72 20.08 -5.86
C ARG A 120 4.28 19.43 -4.60
N GLY A 121 3.49 18.61 -3.90
CA GLY A 121 3.93 17.91 -2.69
C GLY A 121 4.52 16.51 -2.92
N VAL A 122 4.37 15.93 -4.12
CA VAL A 122 4.79 14.54 -4.42
C VAL A 122 6.30 14.36 -4.26
N ALA A 123 7.11 15.15 -4.99
CA ALA A 123 8.57 15.03 -4.93
C ALA A 123 9.17 15.41 -3.56
N PRO A 124 8.72 16.49 -2.90
CA PRO A 124 9.16 16.79 -1.54
C PRO A 124 8.82 15.68 -0.54
N LEU A 125 7.60 15.15 -0.52
CA LEU A 125 7.25 14.09 0.44
C LEU A 125 8.02 12.79 0.19
N LEU A 126 8.29 12.43 -1.07
CA LEU A 126 9.16 11.28 -1.36
C LEU A 126 10.57 11.49 -0.80
N THR A 127 11.10 12.71 -0.93
CA THR A 127 12.40 13.08 -0.34
C THR A 127 12.36 13.02 1.18
N ALA A 128 11.28 13.51 1.79
CA ALA A 128 11.07 13.48 3.24
C ALA A 128 11.05 12.04 3.79
N ILE A 129 10.33 11.12 3.12
CA ILE A 129 10.31 9.69 3.48
C ILE A 129 11.75 9.14 3.49
N ARG A 130 12.52 9.37 2.42
CA ARG A 130 13.90 8.86 2.30
C ARG A 130 14.84 9.40 3.37
N LYS A 131 14.64 10.65 3.82
CA LYS A 131 15.44 11.24 4.90
C LYS A 131 15.00 10.77 6.28
N LEU A 132 13.70 10.57 6.49
CA LEU A 132 13.16 10.14 7.77
C LEU A 132 13.41 8.65 8.04
N GLN A 133 13.21 7.79 7.04
CA GLN A 133 13.36 6.34 7.16
C GLN A 133 14.81 5.95 7.52
N THR A 134 14.97 5.07 8.49
CA THR A 134 16.26 4.46 8.87
C THR A 134 16.52 3.17 8.10
N SER A 135 15.46 2.44 7.75
CA SER A 135 15.44 1.24 6.92
C SER A 135 14.38 1.37 5.83
N SER A 136 14.58 0.72 4.69
CA SER A 136 13.56 0.61 3.63
C SER A 136 12.38 -0.28 4.03
N GLU A 137 12.51 -1.03 5.13
CA GLU A 137 11.49 -1.95 5.64
C GLU A 137 10.58 -1.31 6.68
N HIS A 138 10.88 -0.07 7.09
CA HIS A 138 10.13 0.66 8.12
C HIS A 138 9.07 1.58 7.53
N LEU A 139 7.82 1.41 7.96
CA LEU A 139 6.70 2.26 7.57
C LEU A 139 6.65 3.54 8.39
N THR A 140 7.26 4.59 7.87
CA THR A 140 7.07 5.95 8.41
C THR A 140 5.64 6.48 8.22
N THR A 141 5.23 7.39 9.11
CA THR A 141 3.95 8.13 9.06
C THR A 141 3.75 8.96 7.79
N LEU A 142 4.82 9.21 7.00
CA LEU A 142 4.76 9.99 5.76
C LEU A 142 4.39 9.15 4.53
N HIS A 143 4.52 7.82 4.58
CA HIS A 143 4.18 6.97 3.43
C HIS A 143 2.72 7.11 3.00
N PRO A 144 1.72 7.03 3.90
CA PRO A 144 0.33 7.26 3.53
C PRO A 144 0.07 8.65 2.95
N GLU A 145 0.71 9.68 3.50
CA GLU A 145 0.53 11.07 3.07
C GLU A 145 1.05 11.29 1.65
N PHE A 146 2.20 10.69 1.32
CA PHE A 146 2.76 10.67 -0.02
C PHE A 146 1.87 9.90 -1.01
N LEU A 147 1.39 8.71 -0.64
CA LEU A 147 0.53 7.91 -1.51
C LEU A 147 -0.80 8.63 -1.78
N LEU A 148 -1.39 9.28 -0.79
CA LEU A 148 -2.58 10.10 -0.96
C LEU A 148 -2.34 11.21 -1.99
N LEU A 149 -1.23 11.96 -1.90
CA LEU A 149 -0.89 12.96 -2.91
C LEU A 149 -0.71 12.36 -4.30
N CYS A 150 -0.09 11.18 -4.40
CA CYS A 150 0.05 10.47 -5.68
C CYS A 150 -1.31 10.07 -6.27
N VAL A 151 -2.26 9.64 -5.43
CA VAL A 151 -3.63 9.32 -5.86
C VAL A 151 -4.33 10.57 -6.39
N LEU A 152 -4.31 11.66 -5.61
CA LEU A 152 -4.98 12.91 -5.96
C LEU A 152 -4.37 13.58 -7.20
N ALA A 153 -3.04 13.56 -7.33
CA ALA A 153 -2.33 14.08 -8.50
C ALA A 153 -2.33 13.14 -9.71
N LYS A 154 -2.94 11.94 -9.58
CA LYS A 154 -2.88 10.86 -10.59
C LYS A 154 -1.44 10.48 -11.00
N CYS A 155 -0.48 10.67 -10.10
CA CYS A 155 0.95 10.40 -10.32
C CYS A 155 1.32 8.98 -9.85
N TYR A 156 0.68 7.96 -10.41
CA TYR A 156 0.78 6.58 -9.94
C TYR A 156 2.19 5.98 -10.08
N LYS A 157 2.96 6.42 -11.08
CA LYS A 157 4.35 5.98 -11.27
C LYS A 157 5.24 6.38 -10.10
N ALA A 158 5.06 7.58 -9.54
CA ALA A 158 5.78 8.00 -8.35
C ALA A 158 5.35 7.17 -7.13
N GLY A 159 4.04 6.98 -6.95
CA GLY A 159 3.49 6.16 -5.87
C GLY A 159 4.02 4.72 -5.88
N ARG A 160 4.11 4.08 -7.07
CA ARG A 160 4.63 2.72 -7.22
C ARG A 160 6.06 2.56 -6.69
N SER A 161 6.91 3.58 -6.79
CA SER A 161 8.33 3.48 -6.45
C SER A 161 8.63 3.10 -5.00
N ILE A 162 7.67 3.27 -4.08
CA ILE A 162 7.81 2.85 -2.68
C ILE A 162 7.06 1.55 -2.36
N LEU A 163 6.16 1.09 -3.25
CA LEU A 163 5.35 -0.12 -3.06
C LEU A 163 6.10 -1.40 -3.43
N ASP A 164 7.24 -1.27 -4.10
CA ASP A 164 8.13 -2.38 -4.44
C ASP A 164 8.98 -2.83 -3.23
N ASN A 165 9.03 -2.05 -2.16
CA ASN A 165 9.75 -2.40 -0.93
C ASN A 165 8.88 -3.27 -0.01
N ASP A 166 9.49 -4.29 0.59
CA ASP A 166 8.84 -5.11 1.61
C ASP A 166 8.86 -4.38 2.96
N ILE A 167 7.69 -3.91 3.39
CA ILE A 167 7.51 -3.27 4.70
C ILE A 167 7.29 -4.35 5.76
N LEU A 168 8.16 -4.38 6.78
CA LEU A 168 8.15 -5.36 7.86
C LEU A 168 7.94 -4.72 9.24
N GLU A 169 8.27 -3.44 9.40
CA GLU A 169 8.15 -2.72 10.66
C GLU A 169 7.09 -1.62 10.55
N VAL A 170 6.14 -1.61 11.48
CA VAL A 170 5.00 -0.69 11.50
C VAL A 170 4.76 -0.20 12.93
N ASP A 171 4.83 1.11 13.13
CA ASP A 171 4.60 1.71 14.45
C ASP A 171 3.12 1.97 14.72
N GLN A 172 2.39 2.42 13.69
CA GLN A 172 1.02 2.90 13.82
C GLN A 172 0.07 2.10 12.92
N PRO A 173 -0.93 1.40 13.48
CA PRO A 173 -1.87 0.61 12.70
C PRO A 173 -2.54 1.42 11.59
N ARG A 174 -3.00 2.64 11.91
CA ARG A 174 -3.68 3.53 10.95
C ARG A 174 -2.84 3.80 9.70
N ASP A 175 -1.52 3.94 9.86
CA ASP A 175 -0.64 4.22 8.75
C ASP A 175 -0.51 3.00 7.84
N LEU A 176 -0.50 1.78 8.39
CA LEU A 176 -0.59 0.55 7.59
C LEU A 176 -1.90 0.47 6.80
N PHE A 177 -3.05 0.75 7.43
CA PHE A 177 -4.36 0.74 6.75
C PHE A 177 -4.34 1.69 5.54
N LEU A 178 -3.87 2.92 5.72
CA LEU A 178 -3.85 3.92 4.66
C LEU A 178 -2.78 3.65 3.60
N TYR A 179 -1.58 3.20 4.00
CA TYR A 179 -0.51 2.81 3.09
C TYR A 179 -0.99 1.71 2.13
N CYS A 180 -1.53 0.64 2.68
CA CYS A 180 -2.03 -0.48 1.89
C CYS A 180 -3.26 -0.10 1.07
N TYR A 181 -4.19 0.71 1.59
CA TYR A 181 -5.37 1.14 0.83
C TYR A 181 -4.99 2.03 -0.37
N TYR A 182 -4.22 3.11 -0.15
CA TYR A 182 -3.80 4.00 -1.22
C TYR A 182 -2.84 3.32 -2.19
N GLY A 183 -1.94 2.48 -1.69
CA GLY A 183 -1.08 1.65 -2.53
C GLY A 183 -1.89 0.69 -3.40
N GLY A 184 -2.92 0.06 -2.84
CA GLY A 184 -3.88 -0.77 -3.57
C GLY A 184 -4.57 0.02 -4.69
N MET A 185 -5.05 1.23 -4.41
CA MET A 185 -5.65 2.12 -5.43
C MET A 185 -4.67 2.48 -6.56
N ILE A 186 -3.42 2.79 -6.23
CA ILE A 186 -2.36 3.06 -7.22
C ILE A 186 -2.11 1.83 -8.09
N CYS A 187 -1.99 0.65 -7.49
CA CYS A 187 -1.82 -0.61 -8.21
C CYS A 187 -3.02 -0.93 -9.11
N ILE A 188 -4.27 -0.69 -8.66
CA ILE A 188 -5.47 -0.81 -9.50
C ILE A 188 -5.39 0.14 -10.70
N GLY A 189 -5.04 1.41 -10.47
CA GLY A 189 -4.89 2.41 -11.54
C GLY A 189 -3.83 2.04 -12.58
N LEU A 190 -2.80 1.29 -12.16
CA LEU A 190 -1.75 0.76 -13.03
C LEU A 190 -2.05 -0.66 -13.57
N LYS A 191 -3.22 -1.23 -13.28
CA LYS A 191 -3.61 -2.62 -13.60
C LYS A 191 -2.66 -3.69 -13.04
N LEU A 192 -1.93 -3.38 -11.98
CA LEU A 192 -1.10 -4.33 -11.23
C LEU A 192 -1.96 -5.07 -10.20
N PHE A 193 -2.94 -5.84 -10.69
CA PHE A 193 -3.99 -6.42 -9.86
C PHE A 193 -3.46 -7.39 -8.80
N HIS A 194 -2.41 -8.16 -9.10
CA HIS A 194 -1.76 -9.04 -8.13
C HIS A 194 -1.27 -8.27 -6.88
N LYS A 195 -0.48 -7.20 -7.07
CA LYS A 195 0.02 -6.38 -5.96
C LYS A 195 -1.11 -5.60 -5.28
N ALA A 196 -2.13 -5.18 -6.03
CA ALA A 196 -3.32 -4.56 -5.44
C ALA A 196 -4.04 -5.51 -4.48
N LEU A 197 -4.21 -6.78 -4.85
CA LEU A 197 -4.83 -7.80 -3.99
C LEU A 197 -4.03 -8.02 -2.72
N GLU A 198 -2.70 -8.12 -2.81
CA GLU A 198 -1.82 -8.26 -1.65
C GLU A 198 -2.00 -7.10 -0.67
N LEU A 199 -1.96 -5.86 -1.16
CA LEU A 199 -2.12 -4.67 -0.32
C LEU A 199 -3.53 -4.59 0.29
N LEU A 200 -4.58 -4.80 -0.50
CA LEU A 200 -5.96 -4.76 0.01
C LEU A 200 -6.24 -5.90 1.00
N HIS A 201 -5.69 -7.09 0.77
CA HIS A 201 -5.74 -8.22 1.70
C HIS A 201 -5.09 -7.88 3.03
N ASN A 202 -3.95 -7.17 3.02
CA ASN A 202 -3.30 -6.71 4.25
C ASN A 202 -4.21 -5.74 5.04
N VAL A 203 -5.00 -4.88 4.38
CA VAL A 203 -5.98 -4.01 5.06
C VAL A 203 -7.10 -4.84 5.70
N VAL A 204 -7.65 -5.80 4.94
CA VAL A 204 -8.80 -6.62 5.36
C VAL A 204 -8.44 -7.56 6.52
N THR A 205 -7.20 -8.03 6.57
CA THR A 205 -6.73 -9.00 7.57
C THR A 205 -5.98 -8.38 8.75
N ALA A 206 -5.58 -7.11 8.65
CA ALA A 206 -4.92 -6.40 9.74
C ALA A 206 -5.76 -6.45 11.03
N PRO A 207 -5.12 -6.67 12.20
CA PRO A 207 -5.81 -6.63 13.48
C PRO A 207 -6.54 -5.30 13.69
N MET A 208 -7.84 -5.38 14.00
CA MET A 208 -8.66 -4.21 14.28
C MET A 208 -9.66 -4.51 15.42
N PRO A 209 -9.70 -3.68 16.47
CA PRO A 209 -10.64 -3.85 17.58
C PRO A 209 -12.06 -3.40 17.21
N THR A 210 -12.17 -2.46 16.27
CA THR A 210 -13.42 -1.94 15.72
C THR A 210 -13.32 -1.86 14.21
N ILE A 211 -14.47 -1.96 13.54
CA ILE A 211 -14.53 -1.79 12.10
C ILE A 211 -14.24 -0.33 11.74
N ASN A 212 -13.42 -0.12 10.72
CA ASN A 212 -13.09 1.22 10.24
C ASN A 212 -13.47 1.38 8.76
N ALA A 213 -13.73 2.63 8.34
CA ALA A 213 -14.18 2.93 6.98
C ALA A 213 -13.14 2.55 5.91
N ILE A 214 -11.84 2.62 6.24
CA ILE A 214 -10.75 2.25 5.32
C ILE A 214 -10.84 0.76 4.98
N ALA A 215 -11.06 -0.11 5.97
CA ALA A 215 -11.21 -1.55 5.78
C ALA A 215 -12.46 -1.89 4.96
N VAL A 216 -13.57 -1.18 5.17
CA VAL A 216 -14.80 -1.35 4.36
C VAL A 216 -14.53 -0.99 2.90
N GLU A 217 -13.94 0.17 2.63
CA GLU A 217 -13.61 0.59 1.25
C GLU A 217 -12.56 -0.32 0.59
N ALA A 218 -11.58 -0.80 1.35
CA ALA A 218 -10.60 -1.76 0.87
C ALA A 218 -11.25 -3.10 0.52
N TYR A 219 -12.18 -3.60 1.34
CA TYR A 219 -12.87 -4.87 1.09
C TYR A 219 -13.75 -4.82 -0.16
N LYS A 220 -14.46 -3.70 -0.40
CA LYS A 220 -15.20 -3.47 -1.65
C LYS A 220 -14.28 -3.63 -2.87
N LYS A 221 -13.12 -2.95 -2.86
CA LYS A 221 -12.13 -3.03 -3.96
C LYS A 221 -11.48 -4.41 -4.03
N TYR A 222 -11.24 -5.06 -2.90
CA TYR A 222 -10.68 -6.41 -2.83
C TYR A 222 -11.59 -7.43 -3.53
N ILE A 223 -12.91 -7.34 -3.32
CA ILE A 223 -13.90 -8.15 -4.03
C ILE A 223 -13.79 -7.92 -5.53
N LEU A 224 -13.88 -6.66 -5.98
CA LEU A 224 -13.88 -6.34 -7.41
C LEU A 224 -12.59 -6.76 -8.11
N VAL A 225 -11.43 -6.48 -7.51
CA VAL A 225 -10.13 -6.88 -8.07
C VAL A 225 -9.99 -8.40 -8.07
N SER A 226 -10.53 -9.12 -7.08
CA SER A 226 -10.50 -10.58 -7.06
C SER A 226 -11.31 -11.16 -8.21
N LEU A 227 -12.48 -10.58 -8.52
CA LEU A 227 -13.29 -11.01 -9.67
C LEU A 227 -12.57 -10.74 -11.00
N ILE A 228 -11.90 -9.60 -11.13
CA ILE A 228 -11.15 -9.25 -12.36
C ILE A 228 -9.95 -10.18 -12.56
N TYR A 229 -9.13 -10.37 -11.52
CA TYR A 229 -7.84 -11.06 -11.64
C TYR A 229 -7.94 -12.57 -11.42
N ASN A 230 -8.63 -13.02 -10.37
CA ASN A 230 -8.76 -14.45 -10.07
C ASN A 230 -9.95 -15.10 -10.78
N GLY A 231 -10.92 -14.30 -11.27
CA GLY A 231 -12.15 -14.80 -11.86
C GLY A 231 -13.11 -15.42 -10.84
N GLN A 232 -12.87 -15.21 -9.54
CA GLN A 232 -13.69 -15.71 -8.45
C GLN A 232 -13.43 -14.92 -7.15
N PHE A 233 -14.37 -15.00 -6.22
CA PHE A 233 -14.24 -14.40 -4.89
C PHE A 233 -14.81 -15.35 -3.84
N SER A 234 -14.09 -15.52 -2.72
CA SER A 234 -14.58 -16.23 -1.55
C SER A 234 -14.82 -15.25 -0.41
N THR A 235 -15.98 -15.39 0.24
CA THR A 235 -16.29 -14.61 1.45
C THR A 235 -15.55 -15.12 2.69
N SER A 236 -14.89 -16.28 2.62
CA SER A 236 -14.10 -16.82 3.72
C SER A 236 -12.75 -16.09 3.83
N LEU A 237 -12.59 -15.34 4.92
CA LEU A 237 -11.32 -14.73 5.27
C LEU A 237 -10.44 -15.72 6.05
N PRO A 238 -9.10 -15.56 6.04
CA PRO A 238 -8.21 -16.39 6.84
C PRO A 238 -8.58 -16.41 8.32
N LYS A 239 -8.31 -17.53 9.00
CA LYS A 239 -8.66 -17.73 10.42
C LYS A 239 -8.03 -16.69 11.36
N TYR A 240 -6.88 -16.12 10.99
CA TYR A 240 -6.19 -15.09 11.77
C TYR A 240 -6.82 -13.68 11.62
N THR A 241 -7.76 -13.51 10.70
CA THR A 241 -8.48 -12.23 10.53
C THR A 241 -9.32 -11.94 11.76
N SER A 242 -9.41 -10.68 12.17
CA SER A 242 -10.18 -10.31 13.36
C SER A 242 -11.65 -10.73 13.26
N SER A 243 -12.24 -11.16 14.38
CA SER A 243 -13.66 -11.54 14.45
C SER A 243 -14.59 -10.38 14.04
N VAL A 244 -14.19 -9.15 14.35
CA VAL A 244 -14.88 -7.92 13.95
C VAL A 244 -14.91 -7.78 12.43
N ALA A 245 -13.79 -7.98 11.74
CA ALA A 245 -13.73 -7.93 10.29
C ALA A 245 -14.57 -9.05 9.66
N GLN A 246 -14.40 -10.29 10.11
CA GLN A 246 -15.15 -11.45 9.63
C GLN A 246 -16.68 -11.27 9.75
N ARG A 247 -17.15 -10.72 10.88
CA ARG A 247 -18.59 -10.52 11.12
C ARG A 247 -19.17 -9.34 10.34
N ASN A 248 -18.43 -8.25 10.19
CA ASN A 248 -19.01 -6.98 9.77
C ASN A 248 -18.72 -6.60 8.32
N LEU A 249 -17.56 -6.96 7.74
CA LEU A 249 -17.20 -6.52 6.39
C LEU A 249 -18.20 -6.98 5.33
N LYS A 250 -18.69 -8.23 5.45
CA LYS A 250 -19.75 -8.76 4.58
C LYS A 250 -21.02 -7.92 4.65
N ASN A 251 -21.44 -7.53 5.86
CA ASN A 251 -22.68 -6.77 6.07
C ASN A 251 -22.61 -5.37 5.48
N PHE A 252 -21.45 -4.71 5.56
CA PHE A 252 -21.26 -3.37 4.98
C PHE A 252 -21.09 -3.37 3.46
N CYS A 253 -20.86 -4.53 2.85
CA CYS A 253 -20.52 -4.65 1.43
C CYS A 253 -21.50 -5.52 0.64
N GLN A 254 -22.75 -5.70 1.10
CA GLN A 254 -23.73 -6.59 0.47
C GLN A 254 -23.91 -6.39 -1.05
N PRO A 255 -24.01 -5.16 -1.58
CA PRO A 255 -24.10 -4.94 -3.04
C PRO A 255 -22.91 -5.54 -3.83
N TYR A 256 -21.72 -5.55 -3.24
CA TYR A 256 -20.52 -6.13 -3.85
C TYR A 256 -20.50 -7.66 -3.72
N ILE A 257 -21.07 -8.20 -2.63
CA ILE A 257 -21.25 -9.64 -2.44
C ILE A 257 -22.30 -10.19 -3.41
N GLU A 258 -23.40 -9.48 -3.62
CA GLU A 258 -24.43 -9.82 -4.61
C GLU A 258 -23.84 -9.83 -6.03
N LEU A 259 -23.05 -8.82 -6.37
CA LEU A 259 -22.31 -8.78 -7.64
C LEU A 259 -21.38 -9.99 -7.78
N ALA A 260 -20.63 -10.34 -6.73
CA ALA A 260 -19.74 -11.50 -6.75
C ALA A 260 -20.49 -12.84 -6.88
N ASN A 261 -21.65 -12.97 -6.21
CA ASN A 261 -22.51 -14.14 -6.32
C ASN A 261 -23.05 -14.28 -7.76
N SER A 262 -23.53 -13.18 -8.35
CA SER A 262 -23.98 -13.17 -9.74
C SER A 262 -22.83 -13.48 -10.71
N TYR A 263 -21.62 -12.97 -10.46
CA TYR A 263 -20.44 -13.31 -11.25
C TYR A 263 -20.16 -14.83 -11.23
N SER A 264 -20.37 -15.50 -10.11
CA SER A 264 -20.09 -16.94 -9.99
C SER A 264 -20.97 -17.81 -10.91
N THR A 265 -22.16 -17.34 -11.31
CA THR A 265 -23.06 -18.09 -12.21
C THR A 265 -22.55 -18.12 -13.65
N GLY A 266 -21.67 -17.18 -14.03
CA GLY A 266 -21.20 -17.02 -15.40
C GLY A 266 -22.22 -16.37 -16.34
N ASN A 267 -23.41 -15.99 -15.85
CA ASN A 267 -24.48 -15.42 -16.66
C ASN A 267 -24.38 -13.89 -16.72
N ILE A 268 -24.01 -13.38 -17.89
CA ILE A 268 -23.77 -11.95 -18.12
C ILE A 268 -25.04 -11.11 -17.89
N THR A 269 -26.21 -11.60 -18.29
CA THR A 269 -27.47 -10.84 -18.11
C THR A 269 -27.85 -10.71 -16.64
N GLU A 270 -27.57 -11.73 -15.83
CA GLU A 270 -27.76 -11.66 -14.37
C GLU A 270 -26.77 -10.67 -13.75
N LEU A 271 -25.52 -10.69 -14.22
CA LEU A 271 -24.48 -9.79 -13.73
C LEU A 271 -24.80 -8.32 -14.05
N ASP A 272 -25.27 -8.05 -15.27
CA ASP A 272 -25.75 -6.72 -15.67
C ASP A 272 -26.95 -6.29 -14.82
N THR A 273 -27.88 -7.20 -14.53
CA THR A 273 -29.03 -6.90 -13.66
C THR A 273 -28.57 -6.55 -12.25
N ALA A 274 -27.62 -7.29 -11.69
CA ALA A 274 -27.04 -7.02 -10.37
C ALA A 274 -26.30 -5.66 -10.34
N LEU A 275 -25.62 -5.31 -11.43
CA LEU A 275 -25.01 -3.99 -11.62
C LEU A 275 -26.05 -2.88 -11.62
N GLN A 276 -27.08 -2.98 -12.48
CA GLN A 276 -28.10 -1.93 -12.60
C GLN A 276 -28.87 -1.73 -11.30
N THR A 277 -29.20 -2.82 -10.59
CA THR A 277 -29.89 -2.78 -9.29
C THR A 277 -29.12 -1.98 -8.24
N ASN A 278 -27.78 -2.10 -8.25
CA ASN A 278 -26.90 -1.50 -7.24
C ASN A 278 -26.09 -0.29 -7.77
N LYS A 279 -26.45 0.25 -8.94
CA LYS A 279 -25.64 1.25 -9.67
C LYS A 279 -25.37 2.52 -8.85
N GLU A 280 -26.39 3.09 -8.24
CA GLU A 280 -26.26 4.30 -7.40
C GLU A 280 -25.28 4.08 -6.24
N LYS A 281 -25.23 2.85 -5.70
CA LYS A 281 -24.29 2.52 -4.64
C LYS A 281 -22.85 2.46 -5.15
N PHE A 282 -22.63 1.88 -6.32
CA PHE A 282 -21.30 1.84 -6.93
C PHE A 282 -20.81 3.22 -7.37
N GLU A 283 -21.70 4.10 -7.80
CA GLU A 283 -21.40 5.50 -8.13
C GLU A 283 -21.05 6.31 -6.88
N SER A 284 -21.86 6.24 -5.83
CA SER A 284 -21.58 6.93 -4.56
C SER A 284 -20.28 6.47 -3.91
N ASP A 285 -19.93 5.19 -4.03
CA ASP A 285 -18.66 4.64 -3.54
C ASP A 285 -17.47 4.91 -4.51
N ASN A 286 -17.69 5.60 -5.64
CA ASN A 286 -16.69 5.90 -6.68
C ASN A 286 -16.01 4.64 -7.27
N ASN A 287 -16.73 3.52 -7.35
CA ASN A 287 -16.20 2.24 -7.82
C ASN A 287 -16.83 1.76 -9.14
N LEU A 288 -17.78 2.50 -9.73
CA LEU A 288 -18.50 2.09 -10.95
C LEU A 288 -17.57 1.69 -12.10
N GLY A 289 -16.48 2.43 -12.32
CA GLY A 289 -15.51 2.10 -13.37
C GLY A 289 -14.82 0.74 -13.16
N LEU A 290 -14.60 0.34 -11.91
CA LEU A 290 -14.03 -0.97 -11.57
C LEU A 290 -15.09 -2.08 -11.67
N VAL A 291 -16.34 -1.79 -11.33
CA VAL A 291 -17.48 -2.71 -11.54
C VAL A 291 -17.68 -3.00 -13.03
N ASN A 292 -17.58 -1.99 -13.90
CA ASN A 292 -17.64 -2.20 -15.35
C ASN A 292 -16.48 -3.08 -15.86
N GLN A 293 -15.31 -3.02 -15.24
CA GLN A 293 -14.20 -3.94 -15.54
C GLN A 293 -14.51 -5.37 -15.09
N VAL A 294 -15.23 -5.57 -13.97
CA VAL A 294 -15.74 -6.89 -13.57
C VAL A 294 -16.68 -7.45 -14.63
N VAL A 295 -17.63 -6.66 -15.14
CA VAL A 295 -18.51 -7.12 -16.24
C VAL A 295 -17.70 -7.48 -17.48
N SER A 296 -16.74 -6.64 -17.85
CA SER A 296 -15.86 -6.88 -19.00
C SER A 296 -15.01 -8.14 -18.84
N SER A 297 -14.54 -8.45 -17.62
CA SER A 297 -13.75 -9.65 -17.36
C SER A 297 -14.57 -10.93 -17.46
N MET A 298 -15.89 -10.88 -17.30
CA MET A 298 -16.78 -12.05 -17.46
C MET A 298 -16.69 -12.62 -18.87
N TYR A 299 -16.67 -11.76 -19.90
CA TYR A 299 -16.55 -12.19 -21.30
C TYR A 299 -15.25 -12.98 -21.52
N LYS A 300 -14.12 -12.41 -21.08
CA LYS A 300 -12.81 -13.08 -21.12
C LYS A 300 -12.85 -14.42 -20.37
N ARG A 301 -13.48 -14.46 -19.19
CA ARG A 301 -13.57 -15.67 -18.38
C ARG A 301 -14.42 -16.76 -19.02
N ASN A 302 -15.53 -16.40 -19.65
CA ASN A 302 -16.38 -17.34 -20.37
C ASN A 302 -15.67 -17.89 -21.61
N ILE A 303 -14.90 -17.08 -22.34
CA ILE A 303 -14.05 -17.57 -23.44
C ILE A 303 -12.97 -18.53 -22.92
N GLN A 304 -12.31 -18.21 -21.79
CA GLN A 304 -11.33 -19.12 -21.15
C GLN A 304 -11.96 -20.46 -20.77
N ARG A 305 -13.23 -20.50 -20.34
CA ARG A 305 -13.91 -21.78 -20.04
C ARG A 305 -14.10 -22.64 -21.29
N LEU A 306 -14.30 -22.03 -22.47
CA LEU A 306 -14.45 -22.77 -23.73
C LEU A 306 -13.17 -23.52 -24.12
N THR A 307 -11.99 -23.03 -23.73
CA THR A 307 -10.72 -23.72 -24.01
C THR A 307 -10.61 -25.06 -23.27
N GLN A 308 -11.38 -25.27 -22.21
CA GLN A 308 -11.38 -26.49 -21.40
C GLN A 308 -12.25 -27.59 -22.01
N THR A 309 -13.26 -27.23 -22.82
CA THR A 309 -14.23 -28.16 -23.38
C THR A 309 -14.11 -28.34 -24.89
N TYR A 310 -13.52 -27.36 -25.58
CA TYR A 310 -13.43 -27.35 -27.03
C TYR A 310 -11.97 -27.26 -27.49
N LEU A 311 -11.63 -28.04 -28.52
CA LEU A 311 -10.37 -27.90 -29.25
C LEU A 311 -10.50 -26.87 -30.39
N THR A 312 -11.65 -26.84 -31.05
CA THR A 312 -11.94 -25.92 -32.16
C THR A 312 -13.41 -25.51 -32.10
N LEU A 313 -13.68 -24.22 -32.24
CA LEU A 313 -15.03 -23.66 -32.11
C LEU A 313 -15.21 -22.50 -33.09
N SER A 314 -16.42 -22.34 -33.65
CA SER A 314 -16.68 -21.24 -34.58
C SER A 314 -16.79 -19.90 -33.83
N LEU A 315 -16.44 -18.79 -34.50
CA LEU A 315 -16.61 -17.43 -33.96
C LEU A 315 -18.07 -17.11 -33.67
N GLN A 316 -19.01 -17.69 -34.43
CA GLN A 316 -20.44 -17.54 -34.20
C GLN A 316 -20.88 -18.26 -32.92
N ASP A 317 -20.39 -19.48 -32.69
CA ASP A 317 -20.72 -20.24 -31.47
C ASP A 317 -20.11 -19.59 -30.23
N ILE A 318 -18.90 -19.04 -30.33
CA ILE A 318 -18.30 -18.23 -29.27
C ILE A 318 -19.19 -17.02 -28.97
N ALA A 319 -19.62 -16.28 -30.01
CA ALA A 319 -20.49 -15.13 -29.84
C ALA A 319 -21.81 -15.50 -29.16
N ASN A 320 -22.46 -16.58 -29.60
CA ASN A 320 -23.72 -17.05 -29.03
C ASN A 320 -23.57 -17.50 -27.57
N THR A 321 -22.52 -18.29 -27.27
CA THR A 321 -22.29 -18.86 -25.94
C THR A 321 -21.92 -17.79 -24.92
N VAL A 322 -21.14 -16.80 -25.34
CA VAL A 322 -20.66 -15.70 -24.50
C VAL A 322 -21.57 -14.46 -24.59
N LYS A 323 -22.70 -14.55 -25.31
CA LYS A 323 -23.68 -13.46 -25.52
C LYS A 323 -23.06 -12.16 -26.07
N LEU A 324 -22.15 -12.29 -27.03
CA LEU A 324 -21.62 -11.16 -27.81
C LEU A 324 -22.53 -10.88 -29.01
N ASN A 325 -22.49 -9.66 -29.53
CA ASN A 325 -23.42 -9.23 -30.58
C ASN A 325 -23.07 -9.80 -31.96
N SER A 326 -21.80 -10.13 -32.20
CA SER A 326 -21.36 -10.61 -33.50
C SER A 326 -20.11 -11.50 -33.45
N PRO A 327 -19.89 -12.33 -34.49
CA PRO A 327 -18.63 -13.07 -34.66
C PRO A 327 -17.40 -12.17 -34.72
N LYS A 328 -17.53 -10.95 -35.24
CA LYS A 328 -16.45 -9.96 -35.28
C LYS A 328 -16.05 -9.47 -33.90
N GLU A 329 -17.03 -9.28 -33.02
CA GLU A 329 -16.79 -8.92 -31.62
C GLU A 329 -16.10 -10.08 -30.87
N ALA A 330 -16.55 -11.33 -31.11
CA ALA A 330 -15.87 -12.52 -30.59
C ALA A 330 -14.42 -12.61 -31.09
N GLU A 331 -14.18 -12.36 -32.38
CA GLU A 331 -12.83 -12.34 -32.96
C GLU A 331 -11.93 -11.31 -32.28
N MET A 332 -12.44 -10.09 -32.07
CA MET A 332 -11.71 -9.02 -31.39
C MET A 332 -11.34 -9.41 -29.94
N HIS A 333 -12.28 -10.00 -29.19
CA HIS A 333 -11.99 -10.48 -27.83
C HIS A 333 -10.93 -11.59 -27.83
N VAL A 334 -11.08 -12.59 -28.70
CA VAL A 334 -10.11 -13.71 -28.81
C VAL A 334 -8.73 -13.18 -29.19
N LEU A 335 -8.65 -12.26 -30.16
CA LEU A 335 -7.39 -11.65 -30.57
C LEU A 335 -6.71 -10.90 -29.42
N GLN A 336 -7.47 -10.10 -28.66
CA GLN A 336 -6.93 -9.38 -27.51
C GLN A 336 -6.44 -10.34 -26.43
N MET A 337 -7.19 -11.40 -26.13
CA MET A 337 -6.80 -12.40 -25.15
C MET A 337 -5.53 -13.17 -25.57
N ILE A 338 -5.32 -13.41 -26.86
CA ILE A 338 -4.07 -14.00 -27.39
C ILE A 338 -2.90 -13.02 -27.19
N GLN A 339 -3.09 -11.73 -27.51
CA GLN A 339 -2.06 -10.70 -27.34
C GLN A 339 -1.67 -10.49 -25.88
N ASP A 340 -2.65 -10.52 -24.98
CA ASP A 340 -2.46 -10.38 -23.53
C ASP A 340 -1.86 -11.67 -22.90
N GLY A 341 -1.75 -12.77 -23.66
CA GLY A 341 -1.25 -14.06 -23.16
C GLY A 341 -2.24 -14.79 -22.24
N GLU A 342 -3.52 -14.45 -22.30
CA GLU A 342 -4.59 -15.02 -21.45
C GLU A 342 -5.14 -16.35 -21.98
N ILE A 343 -5.02 -16.60 -23.29
CA ILE A 343 -5.32 -17.88 -23.96
C ILE A 343 -4.32 -18.15 -25.07
N PHE A 344 -4.10 -19.43 -25.38
CA PHE A 344 -3.33 -19.85 -26.55
C PHE A 344 -4.30 -20.34 -27.62
N ALA A 345 -4.40 -19.60 -28.73
CA ALA A 345 -5.34 -19.93 -29.80
C ALA A 345 -4.86 -19.39 -31.15
N THR A 346 -5.37 -19.98 -32.23
CA THR A 346 -5.19 -19.50 -33.62
C THR A 346 -6.53 -19.25 -34.27
N ILE A 347 -6.66 -18.12 -34.96
CA ILE A 347 -7.89 -17.71 -35.65
C ILE A 347 -7.75 -18.01 -37.14
N ASN A 348 -8.68 -18.77 -37.70
CA ASN A 348 -8.81 -18.97 -39.15
C ASN A 348 -9.99 -18.14 -39.66
N GLN A 349 -9.69 -16.99 -40.26
CA GLN A 349 -10.69 -16.07 -40.80
C GLN A 349 -11.44 -16.63 -42.02
N LYS A 350 -10.83 -17.54 -42.80
CA LYS A 350 -11.49 -18.11 -43.99
C LYS A 350 -12.66 -19.01 -43.59
N ASP A 351 -12.43 -19.83 -42.56
CA ASP A 351 -13.42 -20.79 -42.08
C ASP A 351 -14.25 -20.25 -40.91
N GLY A 352 -13.88 -19.08 -40.36
CA GLY A 352 -14.55 -18.49 -39.19
C GLY A 352 -14.35 -19.29 -37.89
N MET A 353 -13.23 -20.00 -37.77
CA MET A 353 -12.96 -20.94 -36.67
C MET A 353 -11.81 -20.49 -35.79
N VAL A 354 -11.92 -20.75 -34.49
CA VAL A 354 -10.84 -20.58 -33.50
C VAL A 354 -10.39 -21.97 -33.06
N ARG A 355 -9.09 -22.24 -33.20
CA ARG A 355 -8.47 -23.47 -32.68
C ARG A 355 -7.69 -23.13 -31.42
N PHE A 356 -8.12 -23.70 -30.28
CA PHE A 356 -7.45 -23.56 -29.00
C PHE A 356 -6.22 -24.47 -28.94
N LEU A 357 -5.16 -23.99 -28.30
CA LEU A 357 -3.86 -24.63 -28.19
C LEU A 357 -3.47 -24.77 -26.72
N GLU A 358 -2.52 -25.67 -26.45
CA GLU A 358 -1.85 -25.74 -25.16
C GLU A 358 -0.73 -24.68 -25.08
N ASP A 359 -0.31 -24.37 -23.86
CA ASP A 359 0.85 -23.52 -23.63
C ASP A 359 2.09 -24.14 -24.27
N SER A 360 2.78 -23.36 -25.11
CA SER A 360 3.98 -23.79 -25.82
C SER A 360 5.24 -23.82 -24.95
N GLU A 361 5.19 -23.31 -23.71
CA GLU A 361 6.35 -23.26 -22.82
C GLU A 361 6.82 -24.67 -22.43
N GLN A 362 8.04 -25.01 -22.84
CA GLN A 362 8.65 -26.31 -22.55
C GLN A 362 9.56 -26.29 -21.31
N TYR A 363 9.68 -25.14 -20.64
CA TYR A 363 10.54 -24.94 -19.46
C TYR A 363 12.03 -25.21 -19.70
N LYS A 364 12.48 -25.13 -20.96
CA LYS A 364 13.87 -25.39 -21.39
C LYS A 364 14.62 -24.13 -21.80
N SER A 365 13.97 -22.96 -21.76
CA SER A 365 14.54 -21.71 -22.23
C SER A 365 15.54 -21.13 -21.23
N SER A 366 16.54 -20.39 -21.72
CA SER A 366 17.45 -19.60 -20.86
C SER A 366 16.68 -18.64 -19.96
N LYS A 367 15.58 -18.06 -20.49
CA LYS A 367 14.69 -17.19 -19.72
C LYS A 367 14.07 -17.91 -18.51
N MET A 368 13.69 -19.18 -18.66
CA MET A 368 13.17 -19.97 -17.55
C MET A 368 14.25 -20.23 -16.48
N ILE A 369 15.49 -20.52 -16.91
CA ILE A 369 16.62 -20.68 -15.99
C ILE A 369 16.85 -19.39 -15.19
N GLU A 370 16.88 -18.23 -15.85
CA GLU A 370 17.01 -16.91 -15.21
C GLU A 370 15.86 -16.63 -14.23
N HIS A 371 14.63 -16.99 -14.59
CA HIS A 371 13.46 -16.84 -13.72
C HIS A 371 13.55 -17.73 -12.46
N ILE A 372 13.97 -18.99 -12.61
CA ILE A 372 14.18 -19.91 -11.48
C ILE A 372 15.30 -19.40 -10.58
N ASP A 373 16.43 -19.00 -11.15
CA ASP A 373 17.59 -18.47 -10.41
C ASP A 373 17.23 -17.17 -9.64
N SER A 374 16.45 -16.28 -10.25
CA SER A 374 15.88 -15.10 -9.56
C SER A 374 14.97 -15.51 -8.39
N SER A 375 14.12 -16.51 -8.59
CA SER A 375 13.22 -17.03 -7.55
C SER A 375 13.99 -17.67 -6.39
N ILE A 376 15.04 -18.44 -6.68
CA ILE A 376 15.94 -19.05 -5.68
C ILE A 376 16.62 -17.96 -4.86
N ARG A 377 17.19 -16.93 -5.51
CA ARG A 377 17.81 -15.79 -4.81
C ARG A 377 16.84 -15.12 -3.85
N ARG A 378 15.60 -14.85 -4.29
CA ARG A 378 14.56 -14.25 -3.44
C ARG A 378 14.24 -15.11 -2.22
N ILE A 379 14.11 -16.44 -2.41
CA ILE A 379 13.87 -17.39 -1.31
C ILE A 379 15.06 -17.41 -0.34
N MET A 380 16.30 -17.42 -0.84
CA MET A 380 17.50 -17.36 0.01
C MET A 380 17.56 -16.08 0.84
N THR A 381 17.24 -14.93 0.25
CA THR A 381 17.15 -13.66 0.99
C THR A 381 16.08 -13.72 2.08
N LEU A 382 14.91 -14.27 1.78
CA LEU A 382 13.83 -14.45 2.78
C LEU A 382 14.24 -15.41 3.90
N ALA A 383 14.87 -16.54 3.57
CA ALA A 383 15.35 -17.51 4.55
C ALA A 383 16.38 -16.88 5.51
N LYS A 384 17.34 -16.12 4.97
CA LYS A 384 18.32 -15.39 5.79
C LYS A 384 17.64 -14.40 6.75
N LYS A 385 16.63 -13.65 6.25
CA LYS A 385 15.84 -12.73 7.08
C LYS A 385 15.09 -13.45 8.20
N LEU A 386 14.47 -14.60 7.89
CA LEU A 386 13.80 -15.43 8.89
C LEU A 386 14.77 -15.91 9.97
N THR A 387 15.99 -16.33 9.60
CA THR A 387 17.03 -16.68 10.57
C THR A 387 17.40 -15.49 11.46
N THR A 388 17.62 -14.31 10.90
CA THR A 388 17.92 -13.11 11.71
C THR A 388 16.76 -12.73 12.64
N MET A 389 15.52 -12.87 12.19
CA MET A 389 14.35 -12.62 13.03
C MET A 389 14.25 -13.65 14.18
N ASP A 390 14.51 -14.93 13.90
CA ASP A 390 14.54 -16.00 14.90
C ASP A 390 15.65 -15.79 15.95
N GLU A 391 16.84 -15.37 15.51
CA GLU A 391 17.96 -14.99 16.40
C GLU A 391 17.60 -13.80 17.31
N ASN A 392 16.96 -12.76 16.74
CA ASN A 392 16.52 -11.59 17.49
C ASN A 392 15.45 -11.95 18.54
N ILE A 393 14.47 -12.78 18.18
CA ILE A 393 13.44 -13.24 19.12
C ILE A 393 14.04 -14.16 20.19
N SER A 394 14.93 -15.08 19.80
CA SER A 394 15.56 -16.03 20.71
C SER A 394 16.51 -15.38 21.72
N SER A 395 17.07 -14.21 21.38
CA SER A 395 17.92 -13.42 22.27
C SER A 395 17.15 -12.36 23.07
N ASP A 396 15.85 -12.19 22.84
CA ASP A 396 15.03 -11.21 23.55
C ASP A 396 14.88 -11.59 25.05
N PRO A 397 15.21 -10.67 25.98
CA PRO A 397 15.13 -10.97 27.42
C PRO A 397 13.74 -11.36 27.91
N LEU A 398 12.66 -10.78 27.36
CA LEU A 398 11.29 -11.09 27.72
C LEU A 398 10.90 -12.48 27.22
N TYR A 399 11.33 -12.83 26.00
CA TYR A 399 11.14 -14.17 25.45
C TYR A 399 11.86 -15.22 26.31
N LEU A 400 13.15 -15.01 26.60
CA LEU A 400 13.96 -15.91 27.43
C LEU A 400 13.39 -16.07 28.84
N ALA A 401 12.91 -15.00 29.45
CA ALA A 401 12.28 -15.04 30.78
C ALA A 401 11.00 -15.88 30.82
N LYS A 402 10.27 -15.99 29.70
CA LYS A 402 9.06 -16.83 29.60
C LYS A 402 9.38 -18.26 29.16
N ALA A 403 10.21 -18.43 28.14
CA ALA A 403 10.64 -19.74 27.65
C ALA A 403 11.38 -20.55 28.73
N GLY A 404 12.19 -19.89 29.57
CA GLY A 404 12.85 -20.53 30.71
C GLY A 404 11.86 -21.02 31.78
N ARG A 405 10.75 -20.30 32.01
CA ARG A 405 9.69 -20.71 32.96
C ARG A 405 8.84 -21.86 32.42
N GLU A 406 8.56 -21.89 31.12
CA GLU A 406 7.82 -23.00 30.50
C GLU A 406 8.67 -24.28 30.44
N ARG A 407 9.99 -24.18 30.25
CA ARG A 407 10.90 -25.34 30.35
C ARG A 407 10.96 -25.95 31.76
N GLN A 408 10.75 -25.15 32.82
CA GLN A 408 10.63 -25.66 34.19
C GLN A 408 9.25 -26.27 34.51
N ARG A 409 8.23 -26.08 33.67
CA ARG A 409 6.89 -26.67 33.90
C ARG A 409 6.76 -28.10 33.41
N PHE A 410 7.68 -28.57 32.56
CA PHE A 410 7.78 -29.96 32.16
C PHE A 410 8.89 -30.62 33.01
N ASP A 411 8.61 -30.77 34.30
CA ASP A 411 9.42 -31.62 35.17
C ASP A 411 9.27 -33.09 34.75
N TYR A 412 10.36 -33.84 34.93
CA TYR A 412 10.67 -35.17 34.40
C TYR A 412 9.70 -36.33 34.76
N ASP A 413 8.62 -36.06 35.50
CA ASP A 413 7.71 -37.08 36.04
C ASP A 413 6.49 -37.37 35.13
N ASP A 414 6.28 -36.61 34.05
CA ASP A 414 5.17 -36.83 33.09
C ASP A 414 5.50 -37.84 31.96
N PHE A 415 6.60 -38.59 32.06
CA PHE A 415 6.80 -39.81 31.28
C PHE A 415 6.00 -40.96 31.89
N ASP A 416 4.68 -40.91 31.71
CA ASP A 416 3.81 -42.06 31.95
C ASP A 416 4.34 -43.27 31.17
N SER A 417 4.61 -44.33 31.93
CA SER A 417 5.18 -45.58 31.50
C SER A 417 4.51 -46.16 30.24
N VAL A 418 5.33 -46.50 29.24
CA VAL A 418 4.96 -47.30 28.06
C VAL A 418 4.14 -48.52 28.51
N PRO A 419 2.91 -48.73 27.99
CA PRO A 419 2.17 -49.96 28.25
C PRO A 419 2.89 -51.13 27.57
N GLN A 420 3.68 -51.89 28.33
CA GLN A 420 4.08 -53.24 27.94
C GLN A 420 2.85 -54.13 27.98
N LYS A 421 2.27 -54.40 26.81
CA LYS A 421 1.54 -55.65 26.49
C LYS A 421 1.24 -55.71 24.99
N PHE A 422 2.11 -56.38 24.25
CA PHE A 422 1.69 -57.11 23.07
C PHE A 422 1.16 -58.46 23.54
N ASN A 423 -0.14 -58.71 23.38
CA ASN A 423 -0.65 -60.08 23.38
C ASN A 423 -0.56 -60.60 21.94
N VAL A 424 0.12 -61.74 21.83
CA VAL A 424 0.23 -62.62 20.66
C VAL A 424 -1.15 -63.19 20.31
#